data_AF-A0AAI9X8S2-F1
#
_entry.id   AF-A0AAI9X8S2-F1
#
_cell.length_a   1.000
_cell.length_b   1.000
_cell.length_c   1.000
_cell.angle_alpha   90.00
_cell.angle_beta   90.00
_cell.angle_gamma   90.00
#
_symmetry.space_group_name_H-M   'P 1'
#
loop_
_entity.id
_entity.type
_entity.pdbx_description
1 polymer ?
#
loop_
_entity_poly.entity_id
_entity_poly.type
_entity_poly.pdbx_seq_one_letter_code
_entity_poly.pdbx_strand_id
1 'polypeptide(L)'
;MSKLSPKHQFRLERKYRRRAALKYARPKFMKAVTLAQWVVIGFVIIYSVLFMEWDTDDTGFHIREKFFAGVRAIFSSAPPPGPRRDRKDNTSSEQS
;
A
#
# COMPACT_ATOMS: atom_id res chain seq x y z
N MET A 1 1.29 -42.13 30.87
CA MET A 1 0.56 -41.83 29.61
C MET A 1 -0.59 -42.82 29.46
N SER A 2 -1.70 -42.63 30.17
CA SER A 2 -2.89 -43.49 30.02
C SER A 2 -3.60 -43.11 28.72
N LYS A 3 -3.54 -43.99 27.71
CA LYS A 3 -4.38 -43.85 26.52
C LYS A 3 -5.84 -43.89 26.98
N LEU A 4 -6.52 -42.76 26.84
CA LEU A 4 -7.95 -42.63 27.11
C LEU A 4 -8.70 -43.79 26.44
N SER A 5 -9.68 -44.36 27.15
CA SER A 5 -10.54 -45.44 26.62
C SER A 5 -11.00 -45.13 25.20
N PRO A 6 -10.95 -46.08 24.24
CA PRO A 6 -11.27 -45.85 22.83
C PRO A 6 -12.61 -45.13 22.60
N LYS A 7 -13.60 -45.42 23.45
CA LYS A 7 -14.92 -44.75 23.42
C LYS A 7 -14.84 -43.24 23.68
N HIS A 8 -13.97 -42.83 24.60
CA HIS A 8 -13.72 -41.43 24.91
C HIS A 8 -12.93 -40.74 23.79
N GLN A 9 -12.00 -41.44 23.15
CA GLN A 9 -11.23 -40.96 22.00
C GLN A 9 -12.14 -40.63 20.81
N PHE A 10 -13.05 -41.53 20.42
CA PHE A 10 -13.97 -41.28 19.31
C PHE A 10 -14.90 -40.08 19.56
N ARG A 11 -15.33 -39.88 20.81
CA ARG A 11 -16.16 -38.74 21.20
C ARG A 11 -15.41 -37.42 21.08
N LEU A 12 -14.14 -37.39 21.49
CA LEU A 12 -13.26 -36.24 21.33
C LEU A 12 -12.95 -35.96 19.85
N GLU A 13 -12.65 -37.00 19.07
CA GLU A 13 -12.44 -36.89 17.62
C GLU A 13 -13.65 -36.32 16.88
N ARG A 14 -14.86 -36.78 17.22
CA ARG A 14 -16.10 -36.27 16.62
C ARG A 14 -16.33 -34.80 16.98
N LYS A 15 -16.06 -34.41 18.24
CA LYS A 15 -16.15 -33.02 18.70
C LYS A 15 -15.10 -32.14 18.02
N TYR A 16 -13.88 -32.64 17.83
CA TYR A 16 -12.81 -31.95 17.12
C TYR A 16 -13.14 -31.72 15.64
N ARG A 17 -13.58 -32.76 14.92
CA ARG A 17 -14.00 -32.66 13.51
C ARG A 17 -15.10 -31.62 13.30
N ARG A 18 -16.11 -31.58 14.18
CA ARG A 18 -17.20 -30.59 14.13
C ARG A 18 -16.70 -29.15 14.34
N ARG A 19 -15.80 -28.94 15.31
CA ARG A 19 -15.20 -27.62 15.59
C ARG A 19 -14.24 -27.18 14.49
N ALA A 20 -13.51 -28.11 13.90
CA ALA A 20 -12.65 -27.86 12.75
C ALA A 20 -13.47 -27.40 11.54
N ALA A 21 -14.58 -28.08 11.22
CA ALA A 21 -15.48 -27.67 10.14
C ALA A 21 -16.03 -26.25 10.36
N LEU A 22 -16.45 -25.90 11.59
CA LEU A 22 -16.88 -24.54 11.94
C LEU A 22 -15.75 -23.50 11.86
N LYS A 23 -14.51 -23.88 12.17
CA LYS A 23 -13.33 -23.02 12.03
C LYS A 23 -12.92 -22.84 10.57
N TYR A 24 -13.17 -23.83 9.72
CA TYR A 24 -12.94 -23.75 8.27
C TYR A 24 -14.07 -23.03 7.52
N ALA A 25 -15.28 -22.99 8.08
CA ALA A 25 -16.37 -22.14 7.64
C ALA A 25 -16.17 -20.65 7.94
N ARG A 26 -15.06 -20.27 8.60
CA ARG A 26 -14.68 -18.86 8.80
C ARG A 26 -14.64 -18.15 7.44
N PRO A 27 -15.19 -16.93 7.33
CA PRO A 27 -15.44 -16.26 6.05
C PRO A 27 -14.13 -15.90 5.35
N LYS A 28 -13.60 -16.85 4.55
CA LYS A 28 -12.48 -16.62 3.63
C LYS A 28 -12.86 -15.63 2.53
N PHE A 29 -14.15 -15.58 2.20
CA PHE A 29 -14.70 -14.64 1.22
C PHE A 29 -14.42 -13.19 1.63
N MET A 30 -14.55 -12.83 2.91
CA MET A 30 -14.22 -11.48 3.37
C MET A 30 -12.75 -11.15 3.14
N LYS A 31 -11.83 -12.10 3.40
CA LYS A 31 -10.40 -11.90 3.12
C LYS A 31 -10.12 -11.72 1.62
N ALA A 32 -10.81 -12.50 0.78
CA ALA A 32 -10.69 -12.39 -0.66
C ALA A 32 -11.23 -11.04 -1.18
N VAL A 33 -12.36 -10.58 -0.64
CA VAL A 33 -12.94 -9.27 -0.98
C VAL A 33 -12.04 -8.14 -0.51
N THR A 34 -11.46 -8.21 0.69
CA THR A 34 -10.49 -7.22 1.14
C THR A 34 -9.26 -7.18 0.25
N LEU A 35 -8.73 -8.34 -0.17
CA LEU A 35 -7.60 -8.38 -1.11
C LEU A 35 -7.99 -7.78 -2.46
N ALA A 36 -9.17 -8.14 -2.99
CA ALA A 36 -9.69 -7.57 -4.22
C ALA A 36 -9.88 -6.05 -4.10
N GLN A 37 -10.34 -5.55 -2.95
CA GLN A 37 -10.47 -4.13 -2.68
C GLN A 37 -9.13 -3.41 -2.74
N TRP A 38 -8.08 -3.97 -2.11
CA TRP A 38 -6.72 -3.43 -2.22
C TRP A 38 -6.18 -3.44 -3.66
N VAL A 39 -6.48 -4.49 -4.42
CA VAL A 39 -6.12 -4.57 -5.85
C VAL A 39 -6.83 -3.48 -6.66
N VAL A 40 -8.13 -3.27 -6.44
CA VAL A 40 -8.90 -2.23 -7.13
C VAL A 40 -8.40 -0.84 -6.77
N ILE A 41 -8.14 -0.56 -5.49
CA ILE A 41 -7.57 0.72 -5.05
C ILE A 41 -6.20 0.96 -5.71
N GLY A 42 -5.32 -0.04 -5.67
CA GLY A 42 -4.00 0.06 -6.30
C GLY A 42 -4.10 0.27 -7.82
N PHE A 43 -5.00 -0.45 -8.48
CA PHE A 43 -5.24 -0.30 -9.91
C PHE A 43 -5.73 1.11 -10.26
N VAL A 44 -6.69 1.66 -9.51
CA VAL A 44 -7.16 3.05 -9.73
C VAL A 44 -6.04 4.05 -9.55
N ILE A 45 -5.20 3.92 -8.51
CA ILE A 45 -4.07 4.83 -8.29
C ILE A 45 -3.08 4.76 -9.46
N ILE A 46 -2.71 3.56 -9.90
CA ILE A 46 -1.80 3.36 -11.03
C ILE A 46 -2.40 3.98 -12.30
N TYR A 47 -3.69 3.73 -12.56
CA TYR A 47 -4.38 4.30 -13.71
C TYR A 47 -4.43 5.83 -13.65
N SER A 48 -4.76 6.41 -12.48
CA SER A 48 -4.80 7.86 -12.28
C SER A 48 -3.45 8.54 -12.50
N VAL A 49 -2.34 7.86 -12.20
CA VAL A 49 -0.99 8.41 -12.41
C VAL A 49 -0.51 8.22 -13.85
N LEU A 50 -0.84 7.08 -14.48
CA LEU A 50 -0.25 6.68 -15.75
C LEU A 50 -1.10 7.06 -16.99
N PHE A 51 -2.42 7.12 -16.84
CA PHE A 51 -3.35 7.26 -17.98
C PHE A 51 -4.41 8.36 -17.82
N MET A 52 -4.65 8.86 -16.61
CA MET A 52 -5.57 9.96 -16.39
C MET A 52 -4.84 11.29 -16.62
N GLU A 53 -4.99 11.87 -17.81
CA GLU A 53 -4.59 13.26 -18.04
C GLU A 53 -5.61 14.15 -17.33
N TRP A 54 -5.16 14.87 -16.30
CA TRP A 54 -6.00 15.87 -15.62
C TRP A 54 -6.00 17.12 -16.48
N ASP A 55 -7.12 17.35 -17.17
CA ASP A 55 -7.36 18.50 -18.05
C ASP A 55 -7.56 19.78 -17.21
N THR A 56 -6.51 20.20 -16.51
CA THR A 56 -6.49 21.47 -15.75
C THR A 56 -5.26 22.25 -16.20
N ASP A 57 -5.56 23.27 -17.00
CA ASP A 57 -4.72 24.04 -17.92
C ASP A 57 -3.42 24.69 -17.39
N ASP A 58 -2.89 24.35 -16.21
CA ASP A 58 -1.59 24.90 -15.76
C ASP A 58 -0.86 24.07 -14.68
N THR A 59 -1.37 22.89 -14.29
CA THR A 59 -0.81 22.14 -13.12
C THR A 59 -0.75 20.61 -13.32
N GLY A 60 -1.07 20.11 -14.51
CA GLY A 60 -1.09 18.66 -14.80
C GLY A 60 0.29 17.98 -14.79
N PHE A 61 1.35 18.69 -15.18
CA PHE A 61 2.70 18.11 -15.28
C PHE A 61 3.40 17.90 -13.92
N HIS A 62 3.08 18.69 -12.89
CA HIS A 62 3.81 18.63 -11.61
C HIS A 62 3.38 17.51 -10.67
N ILE A 63 2.13 17.03 -10.77
CA ILE A 63 1.60 16.02 -9.83
C ILE A 63 2.23 14.65 -10.13
N ARG A 64 2.34 14.28 -11.41
CA ARG A 64 3.05 13.06 -11.86
C ARG A 64 4.52 13.09 -11.44
N GLU A 65 5.21 14.22 -11.64
CA GLU A 65 6.62 14.37 -11.27
C GLU A 65 6.84 14.30 -9.76
N LYS A 66 6.00 14.96 -8.95
CA LYS A 66 6.07 14.88 -7.48
C LYS A 66 5.78 13.47 -6.98
N PHE A 67 4.83 12.77 -7.58
CA PHE A 67 4.53 11.38 -7.24
C PHE A 67 5.71 10.46 -7.61
N PHE A 68 6.22 10.51 -8.85
CA PHE A 68 7.36 9.71 -9.27
C PHE A 68 8.65 10.08 -8.50
N ALA A 69 8.84 11.34 -8.13
CA ALA A 69 9.93 11.77 -7.26
C ALA A 69 9.78 11.21 -5.84
N GLY A 70 8.57 11.19 -5.28
CA GLY A 70 8.29 10.57 -3.98
C GLY A 70 8.51 9.04 -4.00
N VAL A 71 8.01 8.36 -5.02
CA VAL A 71 8.24 6.93 -5.24
C VAL A 71 9.73 6.66 -5.43
N ARG A 72 10.41 7.38 -6.31
CA ARG A 72 11.87 7.25 -6.49
C ARG A 72 12.62 7.57 -5.21
N ALA A 73 12.23 8.54 -4.41
CA ALA A 73 12.88 8.86 -3.14
C ALA A 73 12.73 7.74 -2.09
N ILE A 74 11.62 7.00 -2.12
CA ILE A 74 11.39 5.85 -1.24
C ILE A 74 12.16 4.61 -1.73
N PHE A 75 12.29 4.43 -3.05
CA PHE A 75 12.97 3.29 -3.65
C PHE A 75 14.47 3.53 -3.97
N SER A 76 14.98 4.75 -3.83
CA SER A 76 16.39 5.09 -4.03
C SER A 76 17.09 5.23 -2.68
N SER A 77 18.22 4.56 -2.48
CA SER A 77 19.01 4.58 -1.25
C SER A 77 19.86 5.87 -1.05
N ALA A 78 19.51 6.98 -1.69
CA ALA A 78 20.30 8.22 -1.66
C ALA A 78 19.49 9.39 -1.07
N PRO A 79 20.02 10.12 -0.07
CA PRO A 79 19.33 11.26 0.51
C PRO A 79 19.20 12.39 -0.53
N PRO A 80 18.07 13.10 -0.56
CA PRO A 80 17.83 14.13 -1.57
C PRO A 80 18.80 15.31 -1.38
N PRO A 81 19.33 15.90 -2.47
CA PRO A 81 20.14 17.12 -2.37
C PRO A 81 19.24 18.25 -1.86
N GLY A 82 19.62 18.84 -0.73
CA GLY A 82 18.87 19.92 -0.08
C GLY A 82 18.77 21.17 -0.96
N PRO A 83 17.80 22.07 -0.68
CA PRO A 83 17.58 23.26 -1.48
C PRO A 83 18.81 24.17 -1.45
N ARG A 84 19.48 24.36 -2.59
CA ARG A 84 20.49 25.42 -2.72
C ARG A 84 19.76 26.76 -2.76
N ARG A 85 20.04 27.60 -1.77
CA ARG A 85 19.67 29.02 -1.78
C ARG A 85 20.60 29.71 -2.78
N ASP A 86 20.06 30.07 -3.94
CA ASP A 86 20.77 30.88 -4.90
C ASP A 86 20.85 32.32 -4.37
N ARG A 87 22.06 32.70 -3.95
CA ARG A 87 22.39 34.05 -3.54
C ARG A 87 22.47 34.91 -4.81
N LYS A 88 21.50 35.81 -5.01
CA LYS A 88 21.56 36.86 -6.03
C LYS A 88 22.30 38.05 -5.43
N ASP A 89 23.59 38.10 -5.70
CA ASP A 89 24.47 39.22 -5.43
C ASP A 89 24.36 40.18 -6.61
N ASN A 90 23.46 41.18 -6.52
CA ASN A 90 23.44 42.28 -7.49
C ASN A 90 23.79 43.58 -6.75
N THR A 91 25.09 43.73 -6.55
CA THR A 91 25.86 44.97 -6.67
C THR A 91 25.38 45.75 -7.90
N SER A 92 24.32 46.54 -7.80
CA SER A 92 23.85 47.41 -8.89
C SER A 92 23.10 48.68 -8.43
N SER A 93 23.14 49.04 -7.15
CA SER A 93 22.52 50.27 -6.65
C SER A 93 23.50 51.30 -6.07
N GLU A 94 24.81 51.11 -6.27
CA GLU A 94 25.81 52.21 -6.22
C GLU A 94 25.97 52.81 -7.63
N GLN A 95 24.94 53.52 -8.12
CA GLN A 95 25.02 54.54 -9.18
C GLN A 95 23.61 54.98 -9.60
N SER A 96 22.99 55.87 -8.82
CA SER A 96 22.07 56.93 -9.29
C SER A 96 21.79 57.89 -8.14
#